data_AF-A0A7C1TTF6-F1
#
_entry.id   AF-A0A7C1TTF6-F1
#
_cell.length_a   1.000
_cell.length_b   1.000
_cell.length_c   1.000
_cell.angle_alpha   90.00
_cell.angle_beta   90.00
_cell.angle_gamma   90.00
#
_symmetry.space_group_name_H-M   'P 1'
#
loop_
_entity.id
_entity.type
_entity.pdbx_description
1 polymer ?
#
loop_
_entity_poly.entity_id
_entity_poly.type
_entity_poly.pdbx_seq_one_letter_code
_entity_poly.pdbx_strand_id
1 'polypeptide(L)'
;MAAFFSQLVKRQHINSFFDRFFPERQLHLRTDGQVSFFRFTQRAQIFCLTLFIAGFGWTIYTTTSFILYGKIVSDKDIQIANARLAYKSLLGEVSQYQNKFASIKDDLEENQTLMLGLVERNTSLQQKFLSINSKLSATKNDRQKFIAARENLKKQLNSTRTEIQSTSNSNQELKDKLKSMQTDLQLALSERNQAKSKSKKMALNINNLNEKLVNLQKSEYEAVQRLTNGTVSFIESMQKVVKMTGLHVDKLLKADGVGPIGQGGPFIAAKPDDLPGGRLKSDLVILDGFLQHSEALQEVMSKLPLSPPLNKYRITSAFGKRRDPIINKWAAHYGIDLGDTNKAPVYSTAPGVVTFAGWKGNYGKYIEVDHGAGLKTRFGHLNKIFVKKGQKVKFRDKIGLLGSTGRSTGAHLHYEIVFRGKARNPIKFIKAGRYVFQK
;
A
#
# COMPACT_ATOMS: atom_id res chain seq x y z
N MET A 1 -109.82 -108.24 141.45
CA MET A 1 -109.98 -108.08 142.91
C MET A 1 -110.70 -106.75 143.11
N ALA A 2 -111.90 -106.78 143.70
CA ALA A 2 -112.59 -105.64 144.30
C ALA A 2 -113.01 -104.45 143.41
N ALA A 3 -114.09 -103.73 143.69
CA ALA A 3 -115.29 -103.92 144.48
C ALA A 3 -116.08 -102.61 144.21
N PHE A 4 -117.35 -102.63 143.85
CA PHE A 4 -118.45 -102.83 144.81
C PHE A 4 -118.31 -101.94 146.04
N PHE A 5 -118.85 -100.72 145.99
CA PHE A 5 -119.58 -100.01 147.07
C PHE A 5 -119.87 -98.56 146.59
N SER A 6 -121.04 -98.32 145.94
CA SER A 6 -121.78 -97.03 145.79
C SER A 6 -122.65 -96.95 144.50
N GLN A 7 -123.58 -97.90 144.35
CA GLN A 7 -124.86 -97.68 143.67
C GLN A 7 -125.83 -97.16 144.74
N LEU A 8 -126.48 -96.00 144.56
CA LEU A 8 -127.93 -95.82 144.85
C LEU A 8 -128.43 -94.36 144.82
N VAL A 9 -127.59 -93.31 144.82
CA VAL A 9 -128.12 -91.97 145.18
C VAL A 9 -128.50 -90.99 144.05
N LYS A 10 -128.13 -91.16 142.76
CA LYS A 10 -128.44 -90.07 141.78
C LYS A 10 -129.10 -90.42 140.45
N ARG A 11 -129.55 -91.66 140.26
CA ARG A 11 -130.39 -92.03 139.11
C ARG A 11 -131.76 -91.34 139.12
N GLN A 12 -132.20 -90.83 140.28
CA GLN A 12 -133.43 -90.05 140.40
C GLN A 12 -133.29 -88.60 139.89
N HIS A 13 -132.09 -88.07 139.69
CA HIS A 13 -131.92 -86.67 139.27
C HIS A 13 -131.84 -86.44 137.76
N ILE A 14 -131.61 -87.50 136.96
CA ILE A 14 -131.53 -87.35 135.49
C ILE A 14 -132.93 -87.32 134.87
N ASN A 15 -133.86 -88.18 135.31
CA ASN A 15 -135.24 -88.12 134.81
C ASN A 15 -135.93 -86.81 135.23
N SER A 16 -135.60 -86.26 136.41
CA SER A 16 -136.18 -84.98 136.88
C SER A 16 -135.71 -83.75 136.10
N PHE A 17 -134.62 -83.84 135.32
CA PHE A 17 -134.16 -82.75 134.46
C PHE A 17 -134.86 -82.77 133.09
N PHE A 18 -134.99 -83.96 132.50
CA PHE A 18 -135.67 -84.12 131.21
C PHE A 18 -137.18 -83.87 131.32
N ASP A 19 -137.83 -84.26 132.42
CA ASP A 19 -139.27 -84.01 132.60
C ASP A 19 -139.60 -82.52 132.78
N ARG A 20 -138.64 -81.70 133.25
CA ARG A 20 -138.87 -80.27 133.52
C ARG A 20 -138.78 -79.40 132.28
N PHE A 21 -137.91 -79.73 131.33
CA PHE A 21 -137.77 -78.98 130.06
C PHE A 21 -138.60 -79.55 128.91
N PHE A 22 -138.97 -80.84 128.98
CA PHE A 22 -139.73 -81.52 127.93
C PHE A 22 -140.97 -82.25 128.50
N PRO A 23 -142.01 -81.53 128.96
CA PRO A 23 -143.26 -82.17 129.38
C PRO A 23 -144.00 -82.78 128.19
N GLU A 24 -144.73 -83.88 128.41
CA GLU A 24 -145.60 -84.48 127.39
C GLU A 24 -146.65 -83.48 126.92
N ARG A 25 -146.74 -83.25 125.60
CA ARG A 25 -147.70 -82.30 125.01
C ARG A 25 -148.60 -83.00 124.00
N GLN A 26 -149.90 -82.78 124.16
CA GLN A 26 -150.99 -83.33 123.32
C GLN A 26 -151.55 -82.19 122.46
N LEU A 27 -151.67 -82.43 121.16
CA LEU A 27 -152.11 -81.42 120.18
C LEU A 27 -153.39 -81.91 119.49
N HIS A 28 -154.43 -81.07 119.52
CA HIS A 28 -155.76 -81.39 119.00
C HIS A 28 -155.95 -80.76 117.61
N LEU A 29 -156.26 -81.59 116.62
CA LEU A 29 -156.57 -81.18 115.24
C LEU A 29 -158.00 -81.58 114.90
N ARG A 30 -158.73 -80.69 114.21
CA ARG A 30 -160.14 -80.87 113.86
C ARG A 30 -160.35 -80.59 112.36
N THR A 31 -160.87 -81.58 111.64
CA THR A 31 -161.24 -81.50 110.22
C THR A 31 -162.46 -82.41 110.01
N ASP A 32 -163.56 -81.85 109.46
CA ASP A 32 -164.80 -82.53 109.01
C ASP A 32 -165.28 -83.74 109.85
N GLY A 33 -165.38 -83.56 111.17
CA GLY A 33 -166.20 -84.43 112.03
C GLY A 33 -165.49 -85.52 112.85
N GLN A 34 -164.20 -85.79 112.68
CA GLN A 34 -163.44 -86.73 113.54
C GLN A 34 -162.29 -86.03 114.29
N VAL A 35 -162.02 -86.48 115.53
CA VAL A 35 -160.93 -85.96 116.37
C VAL A 35 -159.88 -87.05 116.54
N SER A 36 -158.64 -86.76 116.12
CA SER A 36 -157.49 -87.63 116.34
C SER A 36 -156.47 -86.94 117.26
N PHE A 37 -155.77 -87.73 118.07
CA PHE A 37 -154.78 -87.23 119.04
C PHE A 37 -153.40 -87.78 118.71
N PHE A 38 -152.41 -86.88 118.64
CA PHE A 38 -151.00 -87.22 118.46
C PHE A 38 -150.22 -86.81 119.71
N ARG A 39 -149.45 -87.74 120.27
CA ARG A 39 -148.65 -87.52 121.49
C ARG A 39 -147.19 -87.30 121.13
N PHE A 40 -146.63 -86.16 121.53
CA PHE A 40 -145.20 -85.92 121.43
C PHE A 40 -144.51 -86.50 122.66
N THR A 41 -143.90 -87.67 122.46
CA THR A 41 -143.05 -88.27 123.47
C THR A 41 -141.72 -87.53 123.55
N GLN A 42 -141.17 -87.45 124.76
CA GLN A 42 -139.92 -86.75 125.09
C GLN A 42 -138.75 -87.12 124.17
N ARG A 43 -138.69 -88.38 123.70
CA ARG A 43 -137.66 -88.86 122.76
C ARG A 43 -137.73 -88.20 121.38
N ALA A 44 -138.93 -87.89 120.89
CA ALA A 44 -139.11 -87.27 119.58
C ALA A 44 -138.63 -85.80 119.57
N GLN A 45 -138.83 -85.08 120.68
CA GLN A 45 -138.38 -83.70 120.80
C GLN A 45 -136.85 -83.58 120.82
N ILE A 46 -136.18 -84.50 121.52
CA ILE A 46 -134.71 -84.56 121.55
C ILE A 46 -134.15 -84.88 120.16
N PHE A 47 -134.77 -85.84 119.44
CA PHE A 47 -134.33 -86.21 118.10
C PHE A 47 -134.38 -85.04 117.10
N CYS A 48 -135.46 -84.26 117.11
CA CYS A 48 -135.58 -83.08 116.25
C CYS A 48 -134.52 -82.02 116.54
N LEU A 49 -134.17 -81.78 117.80
CA LEU A 49 -133.14 -80.80 118.17
C LEU A 49 -131.75 -81.22 117.67
N THR A 50 -131.39 -82.51 117.82
CA THR A 50 -130.13 -83.03 117.29
C THR A 50 -130.06 -82.94 115.76
N LEU A 51 -131.17 -83.16 115.06
CA LEU A 51 -131.24 -83.03 113.61
C LEU A 51 -131.00 -81.59 113.16
N PHE A 52 -131.53 -80.63 113.94
CA PHE A 52 -131.38 -79.21 113.64
C PHE A 52 -129.92 -78.73 113.80
N ILE A 53 -129.23 -79.18 114.85
CA ILE A 53 -127.81 -78.82 115.10
C ILE A 53 -126.91 -79.42 114.01
N ALA A 54 -127.15 -80.66 113.58
CA ALA A 54 -126.39 -81.28 112.50
C ALA A 54 -126.55 -80.54 111.16
N GLY A 55 -127.79 -80.12 110.83
CA GLY A 55 -128.06 -79.34 109.62
C GLY A 55 -127.36 -77.99 109.62
N PHE A 56 -127.34 -77.29 110.76
CA PHE A 56 -126.70 -75.99 110.88
C PHE A 56 -125.16 -76.07 110.82
N GLY A 57 -124.57 -77.17 111.31
CA GLY A 57 -123.13 -77.40 111.17
C GLY A 57 -122.70 -77.63 109.71
N TRP A 58 -123.53 -78.32 108.91
CA TRP A 58 -123.20 -78.65 107.52
C TRP A 58 -123.16 -77.42 106.61
N THR A 59 -124.10 -76.47 106.77
CA THR A 59 -124.16 -75.27 105.94
C THR A 59 -122.90 -74.41 106.12
N ILE A 60 -122.42 -74.23 107.36
CA ILE A 60 -121.21 -73.46 107.65
C ILE A 60 -119.98 -74.06 106.93
N TYR A 61 -119.81 -75.38 106.95
CA TYR A 61 -118.66 -76.04 106.30
C TYR A 61 -118.64 -75.85 104.78
N THR A 62 -119.79 -76.00 104.12
CA THR A 62 -119.87 -75.89 102.66
C THR A 62 -119.54 -74.48 102.14
N THR A 63 -119.97 -73.44 102.86
CA THR A 63 -119.71 -72.05 102.45
C THR A 63 -118.23 -71.70 102.53
N THR A 64 -117.50 -72.17 103.54
CA THR A 64 -116.07 -71.85 103.69
C THR A 64 -115.21 -72.54 102.62
N SER A 65 -115.55 -73.78 102.22
CA SER A 65 -114.76 -74.56 101.26
C SER A 65 -114.79 -73.97 99.84
N PHE A 66 -115.93 -73.45 99.39
CA PHE A 66 -116.09 -72.92 98.03
C PHE A 66 -115.24 -71.66 97.76
N ILE A 67 -115.11 -70.77 98.74
CA ILE A 67 -114.37 -69.50 98.58
C ILE A 67 -112.87 -69.73 98.46
N LEU A 68 -112.30 -70.72 99.17
CA LEU A 68 -110.86 -70.97 99.16
C LEU A 68 -110.39 -71.60 97.83
N TYR A 69 -111.16 -72.50 97.22
CA TYR A 69 -110.77 -73.12 95.94
C TYR A 69 -110.78 -72.15 94.75
N GLY A 70 -111.67 -71.15 94.75
CA GLY A 70 -111.74 -70.17 93.66
C GLY A 70 -110.47 -69.33 93.49
N LYS A 71 -109.71 -69.09 94.56
CA LYS A 71 -108.51 -68.23 94.51
C LYS A 71 -107.29 -68.91 93.90
N ILE A 72 -107.15 -70.23 94.04
CA ILE A 72 -105.99 -70.99 93.54
C ILE A 72 -106.01 -71.15 92.01
N VAL A 73 -107.20 -71.24 91.40
CA VAL A 73 -107.32 -71.44 89.94
C VAL A 73 -106.93 -70.17 89.17
N SER A 74 -107.33 -68.99 89.65
CA SER A 74 -107.02 -67.71 88.99
C SER A 74 -105.52 -67.41 88.90
N ASP A 75 -104.73 -67.75 89.93
CA ASP A 75 -103.29 -67.50 89.93
C ASP A 75 -102.53 -68.44 88.98
N LYS A 76 -103.06 -69.64 88.72
CA LYS A 76 -102.46 -70.61 87.78
C LYS A 76 -102.64 -70.17 86.32
N ASP A 77 -103.77 -69.56 85.96
CA ASP A 77 -104.04 -69.10 84.59
C ASP A 77 -103.14 -67.93 84.16
N ILE A 78 -102.76 -67.05 85.10
CA ILE A 78 -101.86 -65.91 84.84
C ILE A 78 -100.43 -66.38 84.46
N GLN A 79 -99.93 -67.45 85.10
CA GLN A 79 -98.58 -67.94 84.81
C GLN A 79 -98.45 -68.52 83.38
N ILE A 80 -99.50 -69.18 82.87
CA ILE A 80 -99.49 -69.77 81.52
C ILE A 80 -99.51 -68.68 80.42
N ALA A 81 -100.20 -67.57 80.65
CA ALA A 81 -100.25 -66.45 79.70
C ALA A 81 -98.88 -65.78 79.51
N ASN A 82 -98.14 -65.56 80.60
CA ASN A 82 -96.81 -64.93 80.56
C ASN A 82 -95.76 -65.79 79.84
N ALA A 83 -95.83 -67.12 80.00
CA ALA A 83 -94.92 -68.04 79.30
C ALA A 83 -95.08 -68.01 77.77
N ARG A 84 -96.31 -67.84 77.26
CA ARG A 84 -96.58 -67.73 75.81
C ARG A 84 -96.05 -66.42 75.21
N LEU A 85 -96.05 -65.32 75.95
CA LEU A 85 -95.52 -64.03 75.49
C LEU A 85 -94.00 -64.04 75.35
N ALA A 86 -93.28 -64.65 76.31
CA ALA A 86 -91.83 -64.78 76.26
C ALA A 86 -91.37 -65.57 75.02
N TYR A 87 -92.08 -66.64 74.65
CA TYR A 87 -91.74 -67.44 73.48
C TYR A 87 -91.89 -66.67 72.15
N LYS A 88 -92.92 -65.83 72.01
CA LYS A 88 -93.12 -64.98 70.82
C LYS A 88 -92.04 -63.90 70.69
N SER A 89 -91.57 -63.33 71.80
CA SER A 89 -90.50 -62.32 71.79
C SER A 89 -89.18 -62.87 71.25
N LEU A 90 -88.83 -64.10 71.62
CA LEU A 90 -87.57 -64.73 71.20
C LEU A 90 -87.49 -64.98 69.69
N LEU A 91 -88.62 -65.36 69.06
CA LEU A 91 -88.72 -65.53 67.60
C LEU A 91 -88.51 -64.21 66.84
N GLY A 92 -88.89 -63.07 67.43
CA GLY A 92 -88.66 -61.74 66.86
C GLY A 92 -87.17 -61.35 66.84
N GLU A 93 -86.42 -61.68 67.89
CA GLU A 93 -84.98 -61.40 67.95
C GLU A 93 -84.19 -62.20 66.91
N VAL A 94 -84.51 -63.47 66.68
CA VAL A 94 -83.81 -64.30 65.68
C VAL A 94 -83.93 -63.72 64.26
N SER A 95 -85.11 -63.18 63.91
CA SER A 95 -85.33 -62.50 62.63
C SER A 95 -84.50 -61.21 62.50
N GLN A 96 -84.37 -60.43 63.58
CA GLN A 96 -83.51 -59.25 63.59
C GLN A 96 -82.03 -59.60 63.40
N TYR A 97 -81.54 -60.70 63.97
CA TYR A 97 -80.16 -61.13 63.78
C TYR A 97 -79.87 -61.56 62.33
N GLN A 98 -80.81 -62.23 61.65
CA GLN A 98 -80.64 -62.58 60.23
C GLN A 98 -80.54 -61.34 59.33
N ASN A 99 -81.38 -60.34 59.54
CA ASN A 99 -81.34 -59.09 58.78
C ASN A 99 -80.02 -58.32 59.00
N LYS A 100 -79.51 -58.29 60.23
CA LYS A 100 -78.18 -57.71 60.52
C LYS A 100 -77.05 -58.44 59.78
N PHE A 101 -77.12 -59.77 59.70
CA PHE A 101 -76.12 -60.56 58.99
C PHE A 101 -76.12 -60.30 57.49
N ALA A 102 -77.31 -60.13 56.89
CA ALA A 102 -77.45 -59.76 55.48
C ALA A 102 -76.85 -58.37 55.19
N SER A 103 -77.16 -57.37 56.02
CA SER A 103 -76.60 -56.02 55.90
C SER A 103 -75.07 -55.99 56.02
N ILE A 104 -74.49 -56.73 56.98
CA ILE A 104 -73.03 -56.81 57.13
C ILE A 104 -72.37 -57.46 55.90
N LYS A 105 -73.03 -58.46 55.30
CA LYS A 105 -72.52 -59.08 54.07
C LYS A 105 -72.49 -58.08 52.92
N ASP A 106 -73.57 -57.33 52.72
CA ASP A 106 -73.66 -56.32 51.66
C ASP A 106 -72.61 -55.21 51.84
N ASP A 107 -72.40 -54.71 53.07
CA ASP A 107 -71.34 -53.73 53.39
C ASP A 107 -69.92 -54.27 53.11
N LEU A 108 -69.71 -55.59 53.29
CA LEU A 108 -68.42 -56.23 53.02
C LEU A 108 -68.16 -56.32 51.51
N GLU A 109 -69.17 -56.64 50.71
CA GLU A 109 -69.09 -56.65 49.24
C GLU A 109 -68.84 -55.23 48.71
N GLU A 110 -69.55 -54.22 49.22
CA GLU A 110 -69.32 -52.82 48.83
C GLU A 110 -67.90 -52.35 49.17
N ASN A 111 -67.41 -52.63 50.38
CA ASN A 111 -66.02 -52.32 50.77
C ASN A 111 -64.98 -53.01 49.88
N GLN A 112 -65.22 -54.27 49.47
CA GLN A 112 -64.33 -54.96 48.55
C GLN A 112 -64.28 -54.29 47.17
N THR A 113 -65.42 -53.88 46.62
CA THR A 113 -65.46 -53.16 45.33
C THR A 113 -64.78 -51.80 45.41
N LEU A 114 -64.95 -51.07 46.51
CA LEU A 114 -64.31 -49.77 46.73
C LEU A 114 -62.79 -49.92 46.83
N MET A 115 -62.30 -50.93 47.55
CA MET A 115 -60.87 -51.24 47.64
C MET A 115 -60.26 -51.58 46.28
N LEU A 116 -60.94 -52.41 45.47
CA LEU A 116 -60.49 -52.72 44.11
C LEU A 116 -60.42 -51.45 43.24
N GLY A 117 -61.43 -50.58 43.32
CA GLY A 117 -61.45 -49.31 42.60
C GLY A 117 -60.35 -48.34 43.04
N LEU A 118 -60.00 -48.32 44.33
CA LEU A 118 -58.88 -47.51 44.84
C LEU A 118 -57.53 -48.05 44.36
N VAL A 119 -57.33 -49.37 44.34
CA VAL A 119 -56.11 -50.00 43.82
C VAL A 119 -55.93 -49.69 42.34
N GLU A 120 -56.98 -49.83 41.53
CA GLU A 120 -56.94 -49.52 40.10
C GLU A 120 -56.65 -48.03 39.82
N ARG A 121 -57.25 -47.11 40.59
CA ARG A 121 -56.92 -45.69 40.48
C ARG A 121 -55.47 -45.40 40.84
N ASN A 122 -54.95 -46.05 41.87
CA ASN A 122 -53.57 -45.84 42.31
C ASN A 122 -52.57 -46.35 41.26
N THR A 123 -52.80 -47.52 40.67
CA THR A 123 -51.95 -48.03 39.58
C THR A 123 -52.03 -47.14 38.34
N SER A 124 -53.21 -46.65 37.97
CA SER A 124 -53.39 -45.68 36.88
C SER A 124 -52.65 -44.36 37.13
N LEU A 125 -52.72 -43.82 38.35
CA LEU A 125 -51.99 -42.62 38.74
C LEU A 125 -50.48 -42.83 38.68
N GLN A 126 -49.97 -43.96 39.18
CA GLN A 126 -48.54 -44.30 39.09
C GLN A 126 -48.07 -44.37 37.63
N GLN A 127 -48.83 -45.01 36.74
CA GLN A 127 -48.51 -45.04 35.31
C GLN A 127 -48.49 -43.63 34.70
N LYS A 128 -49.47 -42.77 35.04
CA LYS A 128 -49.49 -41.38 34.58
C LYS A 128 -48.27 -40.61 35.09
N PHE A 129 -47.89 -40.76 36.35
CA PHE A 129 -46.69 -40.14 36.92
C PHE A 129 -45.41 -40.59 36.22
N LEU A 130 -45.24 -41.89 35.96
CA LEU A 130 -44.11 -42.41 35.19
C LEU A 130 -44.08 -41.82 33.77
N SER A 131 -45.23 -41.75 33.11
CA SER A 131 -45.34 -41.17 31.77
C SER A 131 -44.99 -39.67 31.75
N ILE A 132 -45.47 -38.90 32.73
CA ILE A 132 -45.20 -37.46 32.86
C ILE A 132 -43.72 -37.25 33.17
N ASN A 133 -43.15 -38.03 34.07
CA ASN A 133 -41.74 -37.90 34.44
C ASN A 133 -40.81 -38.25 33.26
N SER A 134 -41.17 -39.28 32.47
CA SER A 134 -40.45 -39.61 31.23
C SER A 134 -40.55 -38.50 30.18
N LYS A 135 -41.75 -37.93 29.96
CA LYS A 135 -41.97 -36.78 29.07
C LYS A 135 -41.21 -35.55 29.53
N LEU A 136 -41.24 -35.24 30.83
CA LEU A 136 -40.52 -34.11 31.42
C LEU A 136 -39.01 -34.27 31.24
N SER A 137 -38.49 -35.48 31.42
CA SER A 137 -37.07 -35.80 31.19
C SER A 137 -36.69 -35.66 29.72
N ALA A 138 -37.52 -36.15 28.79
CA ALA A 138 -37.33 -35.96 27.36
C ALA A 138 -37.34 -34.47 26.97
N THR A 139 -38.34 -33.70 27.43
CA THR A 139 -38.42 -32.25 27.18
C THR A 139 -37.24 -31.49 27.78
N LYS A 140 -36.75 -31.87 28.97
CA LYS A 140 -35.55 -31.28 29.58
C LYS A 140 -34.30 -31.53 28.72
N ASN A 141 -34.15 -32.76 28.20
CA ASN A 141 -33.06 -33.12 27.30
C ASN A 141 -33.15 -32.35 25.96
N ASP A 142 -34.33 -32.26 25.36
CA ASP A 142 -34.53 -31.50 24.12
C ASP A 142 -34.25 -30.00 24.33
N ARG A 143 -34.68 -29.41 25.45
CA ARG A 143 -34.34 -28.03 25.81
C ARG A 143 -32.83 -27.84 25.93
N GLN A 144 -32.09 -28.79 26.50
CA GLN A 144 -30.63 -28.73 26.56
C GLN A 144 -30.01 -28.81 25.16
N LYS A 145 -30.49 -29.69 24.29
CA LYS A 145 -30.06 -29.75 22.88
C LYS A 145 -30.34 -28.44 22.13
N PHE A 146 -31.51 -27.83 22.33
CA PHE A 146 -31.84 -26.53 21.74
C PHE A 146 -30.95 -25.40 22.26
N ILE A 147 -30.65 -25.37 23.55
CA ILE A 147 -29.70 -24.40 24.12
C ILE A 147 -28.31 -24.61 23.51
N ALA A 148 -27.83 -25.85 23.44
CA ALA A 148 -26.53 -26.17 22.83
C ALA A 148 -26.48 -25.79 21.34
N ALA A 149 -27.53 -26.08 20.57
CA ALA A 149 -27.65 -25.69 19.17
C ALA A 149 -27.68 -24.16 19.01
N ARG A 150 -28.41 -23.44 19.87
CA ARG A 150 -28.47 -21.98 19.87
C ARG A 150 -27.12 -21.36 20.21
N GLU A 151 -26.40 -21.90 21.20
CA GLU A 151 -25.05 -21.43 21.54
C GLU A 151 -24.06 -21.71 20.41
N ASN A 152 -24.16 -22.85 19.73
CA ASN A 152 -23.35 -23.14 18.54
C ASN A 152 -23.67 -22.15 17.41
N LEU A 153 -24.95 -21.95 17.09
CA LEU A 153 -25.38 -20.99 16.06
C LEU A 153 -24.92 -19.56 16.41
N LYS A 154 -24.97 -19.16 17.68
CA LYS A 154 -24.45 -17.87 18.15
C LYS A 154 -22.94 -17.76 17.95
N LYS A 155 -22.18 -18.83 18.21
CA LYS A 155 -20.73 -18.88 17.93
C LYS A 155 -20.46 -18.77 16.43
N GLN A 156 -21.17 -19.52 15.59
CA GLN A 156 -21.05 -19.44 14.13
C GLN A 156 -21.38 -18.04 13.62
N LEU A 157 -22.49 -17.45 14.07
CA LEU A 157 -22.91 -16.10 13.67
C LEU A 157 -21.88 -15.04 14.09
N ASN A 158 -21.28 -15.18 15.28
CA ASN A 158 -20.18 -14.33 15.70
C ASN A 158 -18.92 -14.52 14.82
N SER A 159 -18.55 -15.76 14.50
CA SER A 159 -17.44 -16.08 13.59
C SER A 159 -17.65 -15.48 12.20
N THR A 160 -18.82 -15.71 11.61
CA THR A 160 -19.19 -15.14 10.32
C THR A 160 -19.21 -13.62 10.36
N ARG A 161 -19.70 -13.00 11.45
CA ARG A 161 -19.64 -11.55 11.63
C ARG A 161 -18.19 -11.04 11.65
N THR A 162 -17.29 -11.72 12.36
CA THR A 162 -15.87 -11.35 12.37
C THR A 162 -15.20 -11.54 11.02
N GLU A 163 -15.53 -12.61 10.29
CA GLU A 163 -15.03 -12.85 8.92
C GLU A 163 -15.54 -11.80 7.94
N ILE A 164 -16.83 -11.44 7.99
CA ILE A 164 -17.41 -10.37 7.17
C ILE A 164 -16.71 -9.03 7.47
N GLN A 165 -16.47 -8.73 8.75
CA GLN A 165 -15.81 -7.48 9.13
C GLN A 165 -14.34 -7.46 8.71
N SER A 166 -13.63 -8.58 8.86
CA SER A 166 -12.26 -8.73 8.36
C SER A 166 -12.20 -8.60 6.84
N THR A 167 -13.08 -9.28 6.11
CA THR A 167 -13.16 -9.21 4.64
C THR A 167 -13.51 -7.81 4.15
N SER A 168 -14.43 -7.12 4.83
CA SER A 168 -14.77 -5.72 4.56
C SER A 168 -13.57 -4.79 4.74
N ASN A 169 -12.79 -4.98 5.82
CA ASN A 169 -11.58 -4.20 6.05
C ASN A 169 -10.52 -4.48 4.96
N SER A 170 -10.29 -5.74 4.61
CA SER A 170 -9.37 -6.11 3.52
C SER A 170 -9.81 -5.55 2.17
N ASN A 171 -11.12 -5.54 1.87
CA ASN A 171 -11.65 -4.92 0.66
C ASN A 171 -11.46 -3.41 0.63
N GLN A 172 -11.60 -2.73 1.77
CA GLN A 172 -11.32 -1.30 1.89
C GLN A 172 -9.84 -1.01 1.67
N GLU A 173 -8.94 -1.77 2.29
CA GLU A 173 -7.49 -1.65 2.05
C GLU A 173 -7.12 -1.91 0.59
N LEU A 174 -7.74 -2.92 -0.05
CA LEU A 174 -7.51 -3.22 -1.45
C LEU A 174 -7.98 -2.07 -2.35
N LYS A 175 -9.15 -1.47 -2.04
CA LYS A 175 -9.66 -0.30 -2.75
C LYS A 175 -8.72 0.90 -2.62
N ASP A 176 -8.19 1.14 -1.43
CA ASP A 176 -7.24 2.23 -1.19
C ASP A 176 -5.90 1.99 -1.91
N LYS A 177 -5.41 0.75 -1.91
CA LYS A 177 -4.22 0.34 -2.70
C LYS A 177 -4.46 0.51 -4.20
N LEU A 178 -5.61 0.09 -4.72
CA LEU A 178 -5.96 0.27 -6.14
C LEU A 178 -6.02 1.76 -6.52
N LYS A 179 -6.57 2.60 -5.64
CA LYS A 179 -6.59 4.06 -5.84
C LYS A 179 -5.17 4.64 -5.88
N SER A 180 -4.31 4.24 -4.94
CA SER A 180 -2.89 4.65 -4.92
C SER A 180 -2.18 4.20 -6.20
N MET A 181 -2.32 2.93 -6.58
CA MET A 181 -1.71 2.39 -7.80
C MET A 181 -2.19 3.12 -9.06
N GLN A 182 -3.48 3.51 -9.12
CA GLN A 182 -4.00 4.30 -10.22
C GLN A 182 -3.33 5.67 -10.28
N THR A 183 -3.14 6.35 -9.14
CA THR A 183 -2.43 7.63 -9.06
C THR A 183 -0.96 7.48 -9.46
N ASP A 184 -0.27 6.46 -8.95
CA ASP A 184 1.14 6.19 -9.26
C ASP A 184 1.33 5.86 -10.74
N LEU A 185 0.41 5.08 -11.34
CA LEU A 185 0.43 4.78 -12.77
C LEU A 185 0.22 6.06 -13.59
N GLN A 186 -0.68 6.93 -13.17
CA GLN A 186 -0.94 8.19 -13.87
C GLN A 186 0.27 9.14 -13.80
N LEU A 187 0.95 9.18 -12.65
CA LEU A 187 2.22 9.90 -12.48
C LEU A 187 3.31 9.30 -13.38
N ALA A 188 3.52 7.98 -13.32
CA ALA A 188 4.52 7.29 -14.13
C ALA A 188 4.28 7.47 -15.65
N LEU A 189 3.01 7.46 -16.10
CA LEU A 189 2.67 7.75 -17.50
C LEU A 189 3.00 9.19 -17.88
N SER A 190 2.74 10.16 -17.00
CA SER A 190 3.09 11.57 -17.20
C SER A 190 4.61 11.74 -17.31
N GLU A 191 5.37 11.17 -16.36
CA GLU A 191 6.83 11.21 -16.34
C GLU A 191 7.44 10.53 -17.59
N ARG A 192 6.93 9.35 -17.97
CA ARG A 192 7.33 8.65 -19.20
C ARG A 192 7.08 9.54 -20.43
N ASN A 193 5.93 10.19 -20.51
CA ASN A 193 5.61 11.07 -21.64
C ASN A 193 6.54 12.31 -21.68
N GLN A 194 6.85 12.90 -20.52
CA GLN A 194 7.83 13.97 -20.42
C GLN A 194 9.24 13.52 -20.81
N ALA A 195 9.68 12.35 -20.32
CA ALA A 195 10.97 11.76 -20.67
C ALA A 195 11.07 11.47 -22.17
N LYS A 196 10.00 10.92 -22.78
CA LYS A 196 9.92 10.69 -24.23
C LYS A 196 10.00 12.00 -25.03
N SER A 197 9.33 13.06 -24.57
CA SER A 197 9.42 14.40 -25.18
C SER A 197 10.83 14.99 -25.07
N LYS A 198 11.46 14.90 -23.89
CA LYS A 198 12.85 15.33 -23.67
C LYS A 198 13.82 14.54 -24.54
N SER A 199 13.67 13.21 -24.62
CA SER A 199 14.48 12.34 -25.48
C SER A 199 14.32 12.72 -26.96
N LYS A 200 13.09 12.97 -27.45
CA LYS A 200 12.85 13.45 -28.82
C LYS A 200 13.53 14.78 -29.10
N LYS A 201 13.43 15.76 -28.17
CA LYS A 201 14.14 17.05 -28.28
C LYS A 201 15.65 16.85 -28.30
N MET A 202 16.18 15.97 -27.45
CA MET A 202 17.60 15.68 -27.38
C MET A 202 18.11 15.00 -28.66
N ALA A 203 17.35 14.08 -29.25
CA ALA A 203 17.68 13.48 -30.55
C ALA A 203 17.76 14.53 -31.67
N LEU A 204 16.80 15.48 -31.72
CA LEU A 204 16.84 16.60 -32.67
C LEU A 204 18.06 17.51 -32.44
N ASN A 205 18.38 17.81 -31.18
CA ASN A 205 19.55 18.60 -30.83
C ASN A 205 20.86 17.89 -31.22
N ILE A 206 20.96 16.58 -31.00
CA ILE A 206 22.12 15.77 -31.40
C ILE A 206 22.29 15.81 -32.93
N ASN A 207 21.21 15.66 -33.70
CA ASN A 207 21.28 15.77 -35.16
C ASN A 207 21.75 17.16 -35.61
N ASN A 208 21.19 18.23 -35.05
CA ASN A 208 21.61 19.60 -35.35
C ASN A 208 23.08 19.86 -34.95
N LEU A 209 23.51 19.34 -33.79
CA LEU A 209 24.91 19.42 -33.35
C LEU A 209 25.84 18.68 -34.29
N ASN A 210 25.45 17.49 -34.77
CA ASN A 210 26.22 16.72 -35.73
C ASN A 210 26.33 17.47 -37.07
N GLU A 211 25.25 18.05 -37.59
CA GLU A 211 25.28 18.87 -38.80
C GLU A 211 26.20 20.09 -38.63
N LYS A 212 26.12 20.79 -37.49
CA LYS A 212 27.02 21.91 -37.18
C LYS A 212 28.47 21.46 -37.10
N LEU A 213 28.76 20.31 -36.50
CA LEU A 213 30.11 19.77 -36.39
C LEU A 213 30.70 19.46 -37.75
N VAL A 214 29.93 18.81 -38.64
CA VAL A 214 30.34 18.52 -40.02
C VAL A 214 30.59 19.81 -40.80
N ASN A 215 29.70 20.81 -40.67
CA ASN A 215 29.88 22.10 -41.34
C ASN A 215 31.10 22.87 -40.81
N LEU A 216 31.37 22.82 -39.51
CA LEU A 216 32.54 23.45 -38.90
C LEU A 216 33.83 22.78 -39.39
N GLN A 217 33.90 21.45 -39.38
CA GLN A 217 35.06 20.71 -39.92
C GLN A 217 35.32 21.02 -41.39
N LYS A 218 34.26 21.14 -42.20
CA LYS A 218 34.38 21.55 -43.61
C LYS A 218 34.92 22.97 -43.73
N SER A 219 34.40 23.91 -42.95
CA SER A 219 34.84 25.31 -42.97
C SER A 219 36.31 25.46 -42.55
N GLU A 220 36.74 24.73 -41.51
CA GLU A 220 38.14 24.69 -41.07
C GLU A 220 39.06 24.17 -42.16
N TYR A 221 38.71 23.04 -42.78
CA TYR A 221 39.46 22.47 -43.90
C TYR A 221 39.59 23.46 -45.06
N GLU A 222 38.48 24.08 -45.48
CA GLU A 222 38.49 25.06 -46.56
C GLU A 222 39.31 26.31 -46.20
N ALA A 223 39.29 26.77 -44.96
CA ALA A 223 40.10 27.90 -44.51
C ALA A 223 41.59 27.59 -44.58
N VAL A 224 42.03 26.43 -44.08
CA VAL A 224 43.43 26.00 -44.14
C VAL A 224 43.88 25.83 -45.59
N GLN A 225 43.05 25.24 -46.45
CA GLN A 225 43.35 25.11 -47.88
C GLN A 225 43.47 26.46 -48.59
N ARG A 226 42.55 27.41 -48.33
CA ARG A 226 42.64 28.76 -48.90
C ARG A 226 43.91 29.49 -48.46
N LEU A 227 44.26 29.41 -47.17
CA LEU A 227 45.49 30.01 -46.65
C LEU A 227 46.73 29.36 -47.25
N THR A 228 46.77 28.03 -47.31
CA THR A 228 47.89 27.28 -47.89
C THR A 228 48.09 27.64 -49.36
N ASN A 229 47.04 27.58 -50.17
CA ASN A 229 47.12 27.91 -51.60
C ASN A 229 47.48 29.39 -51.82
N GLY A 230 46.96 30.29 -50.98
CA GLY A 230 47.31 31.70 -50.98
C GLY A 230 48.80 31.93 -50.69
N THR A 231 49.33 31.31 -49.63
CA THR A 231 50.74 31.39 -49.26
C THR A 231 51.65 30.76 -50.31
N VAL A 232 51.30 29.61 -50.88
CA VAL A 232 52.07 28.98 -51.98
C VAL A 232 52.12 29.91 -53.19
N SER A 233 50.97 30.45 -53.63
CA SER A 233 50.90 31.39 -54.76
C SER A 233 51.71 32.67 -54.52
N PHE A 234 51.74 33.14 -53.26
CA PHE A 234 52.53 34.29 -52.84
C PHE A 234 54.03 33.99 -52.89
N ILE A 235 54.46 32.85 -52.36
CA ILE A 235 55.85 32.37 -52.42
C ILE A 235 56.30 32.28 -53.88
N GLU A 236 55.54 31.62 -54.75
CA GLU A 236 55.85 31.50 -56.18
C GLU A 236 56.02 32.86 -56.86
N SER A 237 55.12 33.80 -56.54
CA SER A 237 55.17 35.17 -57.05
C SER A 237 56.45 35.87 -56.63
N MET A 238 56.84 35.77 -55.35
CA MET A 238 58.08 36.35 -54.84
C MET A 238 59.33 35.69 -55.45
N GLN A 239 59.36 34.36 -55.54
CA GLN A 239 60.46 33.62 -56.17
C GLN A 239 60.66 34.05 -57.63
N LYS A 240 59.57 34.27 -58.38
CA LYS A 240 59.62 34.79 -59.75
C LYS A 240 60.26 36.17 -59.82
N VAL A 241 59.94 37.07 -58.89
CA VAL A 241 60.53 38.42 -58.83
C VAL A 241 62.04 38.33 -58.55
N VAL A 242 62.44 37.51 -57.57
CA VAL A 242 63.87 37.29 -57.28
C VAL A 242 64.58 36.74 -58.52
N LYS A 243 64.00 35.76 -59.21
CA LYS A 243 64.57 35.20 -60.45
C LYS A 243 64.74 36.25 -61.55
N MET A 244 63.81 37.20 -61.68
CA MET A 244 63.93 38.32 -62.64
C MET A 244 65.13 39.24 -62.34
N THR A 245 65.52 39.40 -61.07
CA THR A 245 66.74 40.14 -60.70
C THR A 245 68.04 39.44 -61.15
N GLY A 246 67.96 38.14 -61.47
CA GLY A 246 69.11 37.28 -61.75
C GLY A 246 69.80 36.76 -60.48
N LEU A 247 69.14 36.86 -59.32
CA LEU A 247 69.56 36.25 -58.06
C LEU A 247 68.82 34.92 -57.84
N HIS A 248 69.38 34.10 -56.96
CA HIS A 248 68.75 32.86 -56.49
C HIS A 248 68.29 33.03 -55.05
N VAL A 249 67.07 32.58 -54.77
CA VAL A 249 66.43 32.70 -53.45
C VAL A 249 67.28 32.05 -52.36
N ASP A 250 67.79 30.84 -52.59
CA ASP A 250 68.63 30.11 -51.61
C ASP A 250 69.90 30.88 -51.25
N LYS A 251 70.46 31.64 -52.20
CA LYS A 251 71.67 32.43 -51.96
C LYS A 251 71.38 33.71 -51.19
N LEU A 252 70.17 34.25 -51.31
CA LEU A 252 69.72 35.42 -50.56
C LEU A 252 69.36 35.06 -49.13
N LEU A 253 68.58 34.00 -48.92
CA LEU A 253 68.21 33.50 -47.58
C LEU A 253 69.47 33.20 -46.75
N LYS A 254 70.41 32.44 -47.32
CA LYS A 254 71.71 32.15 -46.67
C LYS A 254 72.53 33.40 -46.37
N ALA A 255 72.42 34.46 -47.19
CA ALA A 255 73.16 35.70 -46.97
C ALA A 255 72.53 36.58 -45.89
N ASP A 256 71.25 36.36 -45.57
CA ASP A 256 70.51 37.07 -44.53
C ASP A 256 70.60 36.40 -43.16
N GLY A 257 71.33 35.29 -43.04
CA GLY A 257 71.43 34.52 -41.80
C GLY A 257 70.27 33.57 -41.56
N VAL A 258 69.29 33.55 -42.47
CA VAL A 258 68.23 32.52 -42.48
C VAL A 258 68.90 31.24 -42.97
N GLY A 259 69.11 30.30 -42.04
CA GLY A 259 69.53 28.94 -42.37
C GLY A 259 68.59 28.30 -43.40
N PRO A 260 68.98 27.19 -44.05
CA PRO A 260 68.01 26.46 -44.86
C PRO A 260 66.79 26.18 -43.97
N ILE A 261 65.66 26.84 -44.26
CA ILE A 261 64.38 26.50 -43.66
C ILE A 261 64.24 25.03 -43.96
N GLY A 262 64.30 24.20 -42.93
CA GLY A 262 64.38 22.75 -43.06
C GLY A 262 63.12 22.22 -43.72
N GLN A 263 63.06 22.27 -45.05
CA GLN A 263 62.07 21.58 -45.84
C GLN A 263 62.63 20.20 -46.12
N GLY A 264 62.21 19.25 -45.29
CA GLY A 264 62.66 17.88 -45.33
C GLY A 264 61.54 16.92 -45.02
N GLY A 265 60.90 16.44 -46.08
CA GLY A 265 60.12 15.21 -46.08
C GLY A 265 59.37 15.06 -47.42
N PRO A 266 59.36 13.87 -48.05
CA PRO A 266 58.36 13.59 -49.08
C PRO A 266 56.97 13.86 -48.50
N PHE A 267 55.99 14.21 -49.35
CA PHE A 267 54.60 14.20 -48.95
C PHE A 267 54.25 12.79 -48.46
N ILE A 268 54.36 12.57 -47.16
CA ILE A 268 53.75 11.45 -46.49
C ILE A 268 52.33 11.92 -46.28
N ALA A 269 51.41 11.43 -47.10
CA ALA A 269 50.01 11.48 -46.75
C ALA A 269 49.94 10.90 -45.34
N ALA A 270 49.71 11.75 -44.33
CA ALA A 270 49.31 11.26 -43.03
C ALA A 270 48.09 10.40 -43.35
N LYS A 271 48.23 9.06 -43.23
CA LYS A 271 47.04 8.23 -43.05
C LYS A 271 46.37 8.91 -41.89
N PRO A 272 45.20 9.54 -42.11
CA PRO A 272 44.53 10.17 -41.02
C PRO A 272 44.31 9.06 -40.01
N ASP A 273 44.90 9.17 -38.83
CA ASP A 273 44.32 8.43 -37.73
C ASP A 273 42.84 8.84 -37.75
N ASP A 274 41.92 7.89 -37.68
CA ASP A 274 40.47 8.14 -37.65
C ASP A 274 40.05 8.92 -36.38
N LEU A 275 41.03 9.47 -35.65
CA LEU A 275 40.90 10.36 -34.52
C LEU A 275 40.43 11.74 -34.98
N PRO A 276 39.44 12.34 -34.29
CA PRO A 276 39.02 13.71 -34.54
C PRO A 276 40.21 14.67 -34.42
N GLY A 277 40.50 15.42 -35.48
CA GLY A 277 41.52 16.49 -35.47
C GLY A 277 42.93 16.10 -35.94
N GLY A 278 43.22 14.81 -36.18
CA GLY A 278 44.53 14.37 -36.67
C GLY A 278 44.93 15.01 -38.02
N ARG A 279 43.97 15.10 -38.95
CA ARG A 279 44.14 15.75 -40.27
C ARG A 279 44.40 17.25 -40.15
N LEU A 280 43.65 17.94 -39.30
CA LEU A 280 43.81 19.38 -39.12
C LEU A 280 45.20 19.71 -38.56
N LYS A 281 45.68 18.91 -37.61
CA LYS A 281 47.02 19.09 -37.03
C LYS A 281 48.12 18.96 -38.09
N SER A 282 48.05 17.95 -38.97
CA SER A 282 49.03 17.80 -40.05
C SER A 282 49.00 18.98 -41.02
N ASP A 283 47.80 19.43 -41.40
CA ASP A 283 47.64 20.54 -42.34
C ASP A 283 48.16 21.86 -41.75
N LEU A 284 47.96 22.09 -40.45
CA LEU A 284 48.49 23.25 -39.74
C LEU A 284 50.01 23.26 -39.65
N VAL A 285 50.65 22.11 -39.44
CA VAL A 285 52.12 22.00 -39.44
C VAL A 285 52.69 22.33 -40.82
N ILE A 286 52.05 21.85 -41.87
CA ILE A 286 52.43 22.16 -43.26
C ILE A 286 52.26 23.67 -43.53
N LEU A 287 51.13 24.25 -43.13
CA LEU A 287 50.86 25.68 -43.27
C LEU A 287 51.88 26.54 -42.51
N ASP A 288 52.23 26.16 -41.28
CA ASP A 288 53.25 26.86 -40.49
C ASP A 288 54.60 26.91 -41.22
N GLY A 289 55.02 25.78 -41.81
CA GLY A 289 56.24 25.74 -42.64
C GLY A 289 56.18 26.66 -43.87
N PHE A 290 55.03 26.76 -44.54
CA PHE A 290 54.84 27.71 -45.64
C PHE A 290 54.82 29.17 -45.16
N LEU A 291 54.21 29.46 -44.02
CA LEU A 291 54.16 30.81 -43.46
C LEU A 291 55.55 31.30 -43.05
N GLN A 292 56.35 30.47 -42.38
CA GLN A 292 57.74 30.79 -42.04
C GLN A 292 58.58 31.05 -43.29
N HIS A 293 58.40 30.25 -44.35
CA HIS A 293 59.08 30.49 -45.62
C HIS A 293 58.65 31.79 -46.29
N SER A 294 57.35 32.08 -46.27
CA SER A 294 56.79 33.33 -46.79
C SER A 294 57.32 34.55 -46.05
N GLU A 295 57.40 34.49 -44.71
CA GLU A 295 57.94 35.56 -43.87
C GLU A 295 59.41 35.84 -44.17
N ALA A 296 60.24 34.80 -44.20
CA ALA A 296 61.66 34.94 -44.54
C ALA A 296 61.85 35.53 -45.94
N LEU A 297 61.04 35.10 -46.91
CA LEU A 297 61.10 35.64 -48.27
C LEU A 297 60.63 37.09 -48.32
N GLN A 298 59.61 37.47 -47.55
CA GLN A 298 59.14 38.85 -47.44
C GLN A 298 60.20 39.75 -46.83
N GLU A 299 60.90 39.29 -45.79
CA GLU A 299 62.02 40.02 -45.19
C GLU A 299 63.13 40.30 -46.22
N VAL A 300 63.57 39.27 -46.95
CA VAL A 300 64.57 39.42 -48.02
C VAL A 300 64.08 40.34 -49.13
N MET A 301 62.81 40.21 -49.53
CA MET A 301 62.20 41.03 -50.57
C MET A 301 62.19 42.51 -50.19
N SER A 302 61.97 42.84 -48.91
CA SER A 302 62.01 44.22 -48.42
C SER A 302 63.40 44.86 -48.55
N LYS A 303 64.46 44.05 -48.54
CA LYS A 303 65.87 44.46 -48.68
C LYS A 303 66.31 44.58 -50.14
N LEU A 304 65.51 44.10 -51.10
CA LEU A 304 65.85 44.16 -52.52
C LEU A 304 65.63 45.57 -53.10
N PRO A 305 66.63 46.15 -53.80
CA PRO A 305 66.50 47.46 -54.45
C PRO A 305 65.69 47.41 -55.74
N LEU A 306 64.37 47.20 -55.63
CA LEU A 306 63.45 46.97 -56.74
C LEU A 306 62.91 48.25 -57.39
N SER A 307 63.03 49.41 -56.73
CA SER A 307 62.58 50.70 -57.26
C SER A 307 63.73 51.47 -57.93
N PRO A 308 63.46 52.27 -58.98
CA PRO A 308 64.47 53.17 -59.53
C PRO A 308 64.84 54.28 -58.53
N PRO A 309 66.10 54.77 -58.55
CA PRO A 309 66.57 55.82 -57.63
C PRO A 309 66.09 57.23 -57.99
N LEU A 310 65.42 57.39 -59.14
CA LEU A 310 64.89 58.66 -59.68
C LEU A 310 63.42 58.48 -60.08
N ASN A 311 62.63 59.55 -59.98
CA ASN A 311 61.21 59.53 -60.39
C ASN A 311 61.05 59.55 -61.92
N LYS A 312 61.90 60.30 -62.61
CA LYS A 312 61.97 60.40 -64.07
C LYS A 312 63.41 60.13 -64.46
N TYR A 313 63.61 59.34 -65.51
CA TYR A 313 64.97 59.08 -66.01
C TYR A 313 64.93 58.52 -67.43
N ARG A 314 66.03 58.76 -68.15
CA ARG A 314 66.41 57.99 -69.33
C ARG A 314 67.70 57.23 -69.03
N ILE A 315 67.83 56.02 -69.56
CA ILE A 315 69.09 55.27 -69.46
C ILE A 315 70.04 55.87 -70.51
N THR A 316 71.07 56.59 -70.07
CA THR A 316 72.09 57.17 -70.95
C THR A 316 73.23 56.19 -71.20
N SER A 317 73.49 55.27 -70.26
CA SER A 317 74.45 54.18 -70.45
C SER A 317 74.03 52.90 -69.75
N ALA A 318 74.13 51.79 -70.47
CA ALA A 318 73.76 50.46 -69.98
C ALA A 318 74.92 49.79 -69.20
N PHE A 319 74.56 48.79 -68.38
CA PHE A 319 75.50 47.92 -67.67
C PHE A 319 76.23 46.97 -68.62
N GLY A 320 77.51 46.69 -68.34
CA GLY A 320 78.31 45.71 -69.08
C GLY A 320 79.40 46.34 -69.97
N LYS A 321 79.87 45.59 -70.98
CA LYS A 321 80.94 46.07 -71.89
C LYS A 321 80.41 47.18 -72.78
N ARG A 322 81.10 48.32 -72.80
CA ARG A 322 80.80 49.48 -73.66
C ARG A 322 82.07 50.22 -74.06
N ARG A 323 82.00 51.11 -75.04
CA ARG A 323 83.07 52.09 -75.30
C ARG A 323 83.05 53.17 -74.21
N ASP A 324 84.20 53.48 -73.64
CA ASP A 324 84.40 54.57 -72.68
C ASP A 324 84.12 55.90 -73.39
N PRO A 325 83.29 56.80 -72.82
CA PRO A 325 82.80 57.99 -73.51
C PRO A 325 83.84 59.12 -73.54
N ILE A 326 84.96 58.98 -72.82
CA ILE A 326 86.01 59.98 -72.73
C ILE A 326 87.24 59.53 -73.54
N ILE A 327 87.61 58.25 -73.50
CA ILE A 327 88.82 57.73 -74.18
C ILE A 327 88.52 56.77 -75.35
N ASN A 328 87.24 56.48 -75.64
CA ASN A 328 86.77 55.65 -76.75
C ASN A 328 87.32 54.19 -76.81
N LYS A 329 87.85 53.68 -75.69
CA LYS A 329 88.33 52.29 -75.54
C LYS A 329 87.27 51.40 -74.91
N TRP A 330 87.37 50.08 -75.09
CA TRP A 330 86.47 49.13 -74.43
C TRP A 330 86.66 49.18 -72.90
N ALA A 331 85.56 49.37 -72.17
CA ALA A 331 85.51 49.41 -70.72
C ALA A 331 84.31 48.61 -70.18
N ALA A 332 84.42 48.12 -68.94
CA ALA A 332 83.32 47.48 -68.23
C ALA A 332 82.59 48.52 -67.38
N HIS A 333 81.28 48.63 -67.57
CA HIS A 333 80.42 49.49 -66.79
C HIS A 333 79.69 48.69 -65.71
N TYR A 334 80.05 48.94 -64.44
CA TYR A 334 79.55 48.19 -63.29
C TYR A 334 78.18 48.67 -62.77
N GLY A 335 77.61 49.70 -63.40
CA GLY A 335 76.31 50.26 -63.08
C GLY A 335 75.50 50.61 -64.32
N ILE A 336 74.50 51.46 -64.14
CA ILE A 336 73.79 52.15 -65.22
C ILE A 336 73.88 53.65 -64.99
N ASP A 337 73.90 54.40 -66.08
CA ASP A 337 73.86 55.86 -66.02
C ASP A 337 72.43 56.31 -66.34
N LEU A 338 71.84 57.05 -65.39
CA LEU A 338 70.48 57.56 -65.45
C LEU A 338 70.52 59.07 -65.63
N GLY A 339 70.11 59.54 -66.81
CA GLY A 339 70.00 60.96 -67.10
C GLY A 339 68.64 61.52 -66.64
N ASP A 340 68.68 62.63 -65.92
CA ASP A 340 67.54 63.47 -65.55
C ASP A 340 68.04 64.93 -65.41
N THR A 341 67.12 65.86 -65.12
CA THR A 341 67.43 67.27 -64.82
C THR A 341 68.47 67.40 -63.71
N ASN A 342 69.41 68.34 -63.88
CA ASN A 342 70.43 68.61 -62.86
C ASN A 342 69.75 68.98 -61.53
N LYS A 343 70.29 68.47 -60.41
CA LYS A 343 69.71 68.57 -59.06
C LYS A 343 68.38 67.82 -58.87
N ALA A 344 68.02 66.88 -59.76
CA ALA A 344 66.91 65.98 -59.51
C ALA A 344 67.11 65.20 -58.18
N PRO A 345 66.05 64.99 -57.37
CA PRO A 345 66.16 64.22 -56.14
C PRO A 345 66.53 62.75 -56.38
N VAL A 346 67.55 62.28 -55.66
CA VAL A 346 67.98 60.87 -55.65
C VAL A 346 67.44 60.20 -54.39
N TYR A 347 66.86 59.02 -54.55
CA TYR A 347 66.19 58.27 -53.49
C TYR A 347 66.84 56.92 -53.21
N SER A 348 66.76 56.46 -51.96
CA SER A 348 67.14 55.09 -51.61
C SER A 348 66.18 54.08 -52.23
N THR A 349 66.73 53.04 -52.86
CA THR A 349 65.96 52.04 -53.61
C THR A 349 65.48 50.87 -52.76
N ALA A 350 66.00 50.73 -51.54
CA ALA A 350 65.55 49.85 -50.46
C ALA A 350 65.91 50.45 -49.08
N PRO A 351 65.30 50.01 -47.97
CA PRO A 351 65.73 50.35 -46.63
C PRO A 351 67.15 49.86 -46.36
N GLY A 352 67.94 50.58 -45.56
CA GLY A 352 69.32 50.17 -45.29
C GLY A 352 70.09 51.15 -44.41
N VAL A 353 71.41 50.93 -44.30
CA VAL A 353 72.35 51.77 -43.56
C VAL A 353 73.38 52.34 -44.51
N VAL A 354 73.60 53.65 -44.45
CA VAL A 354 74.63 54.32 -45.26
C VAL A 354 76.01 53.87 -44.77
N THR A 355 76.76 53.16 -45.60
CA THR A 355 78.13 52.70 -45.27
C THR A 355 79.20 53.69 -45.70
N PHE A 356 78.89 54.55 -46.68
CA PHE A 356 79.77 55.64 -47.11
C PHE A 356 78.96 56.82 -47.65
N ALA A 357 79.38 58.04 -47.33
CA ALA A 357 78.84 59.28 -47.88
C ALA A 357 79.97 60.33 -47.96
N GLY A 358 80.39 60.71 -49.17
CA GLY A 358 81.52 61.63 -49.35
C GLY A 358 82.10 61.61 -50.77
N TRP A 359 83.32 62.11 -50.94
CA TRP A 359 84.03 62.06 -52.23
C TRP A 359 84.75 60.72 -52.41
N LYS A 360 84.61 60.06 -53.57
CA LYS A 360 85.22 58.76 -53.86
C LYS A 360 85.80 58.70 -55.28
N GLY A 361 87.03 59.20 -55.45
CA GLY A 361 87.78 59.12 -56.71
C GLY A 361 86.95 59.53 -57.93
N ASN A 362 86.94 58.68 -58.96
CA ASN A 362 86.21 58.94 -60.21
C ASN A 362 84.68 59.01 -60.06
N TYR A 363 84.10 58.48 -58.97
CA TYR A 363 82.67 58.59 -58.71
C TYR A 363 82.26 59.99 -58.27
N GLY A 364 83.20 60.87 -57.91
CA GLY A 364 82.88 62.19 -57.36
C GLY A 364 82.18 62.08 -56.01
N LYS A 365 81.11 62.86 -55.80
CA LYS A 365 80.25 62.71 -54.62
C LYS A 365 79.46 61.41 -54.72
N TYR A 366 79.63 60.57 -53.70
CA TYR A 366 79.25 59.17 -53.71
C TYR A 366 78.55 58.77 -52.40
N ILE A 367 77.50 57.95 -52.53
CA ILE A 367 76.80 57.32 -51.41
C ILE A 367 76.81 55.80 -51.64
N GLU A 368 77.10 55.02 -50.61
CA GLU A 368 76.88 53.57 -50.57
C GLU A 368 75.90 53.26 -49.44
N VAL A 369 74.85 52.48 -49.75
CA VAL A 369 73.86 52.00 -48.79
C VAL A 369 73.93 50.48 -48.75
N ASP A 370 74.04 49.91 -47.56
CA ASP A 370 73.95 48.47 -47.30
C ASP A 370 72.53 48.12 -46.87
N HIS A 371 71.91 47.21 -47.59
CA HIS A 371 70.52 46.80 -47.39
C HIS A 371 70.40 45.49 -46.59
N GLY A 372 71.53 44.87 -46.20
CA GLY A 372 71.52 43.51 -45.65
C GLY A 372 71.46 42.45 -46.73
N ALA A 373 71.41 41.17 -46.35
CA ALA A 373 71.48 40.02 -47.26
C ALA A 373 72.64 40.07 -48.29
N GLY A 374 73.73 40.80 -47.98
CA GLY A 374 74.86 41.02 -48.88
C GLY A 374 74.59 41.96 -50.07
N LEU A 375 73.52 42.74 -50.04
CA LEU A 375 73.13 43.72 -51.07
C LEU A 375 73.57 45.13 -50.70
N LYS A 376 74.20 45.82 -51.65
CA LYS A 376 74.55 47.23 -51.55
C LYS A 376 74.15 47.99 -52.79
N THR A 377 73.77 49.25 -52.62
CA THR A 377 73.54 50.17 -53.72
C THR A 377 74.52 51.33 -53.65
N ARG A 378 74.89 51.84 -54.83
CA ARG A 378 75.88 52.90 -54.96
C ARG A 378 75.37 53.99 -55.87
N PHE A 379 75.61 55.23 -55.47
CA PHE A 379 75.12 56.42 -56.14
C PHE A 379 76.31 57.35 -56.38
N GLY A 380 76.70 57.54 -57.63
CA GLY A 380 77.82 58.39 -58.04
C GLY A 380 77.39 59.68 -58.73
N HIS A 381 78.37 60.55 -58.95
CA HIS A 381 78.24 61.83 -59.66
C HIS A 381 77.26 62.82 -59.03
N LEU A 382 76.98 62.71 -57.73
CA LEU A 382 75.99 63.55 -57.05
C LEU A 382 76.39 65.04 -57.03
N ASN A 383 75.41 65.93 -57.02
CA ASN A 383 75.61 67.36 -56.78
C ASN A 383 75.70 67.66 -55.27
N LYS A 384 74.80 67.08 -54.48
CA LYS A 384 74.72 67.26 -53.03
C LYS A 384 74.34 65.95 -52.35
N ILE A 385 74.90 65.71 -51.17
CA ILE A 385 74.62 64.56 -50.31
C ILE A 385 73.81 65.06 -49.12
N PHE A 386 72.74 64.35 -48.75
CA PHE A 386 71.88 64.69 -47.60
C PHE A 386 72.02 63.73 -46.42
N VAL A 387 72.77 62.65 -46.59
CA VAL A 387 72.93 61.59 -45.59
C VAL A 387 74.38 61.45 -45.16
N LYS A 388 74.58 60.82 -44.01
CA LYS A 388 75.91 60.60 -43.40
C LYS A 388 76.14 59.11 -43.14
N LYS A 389 77.41 58.69 -43.09
CA LYS A 389 77.79 57.31 -42.73
C LYS A 389 77.14 56.91 -41.40
N GLY A 390 76.58 55.71 -41.33
CA GLY A 390 75.86 55.16 -40.18
C GLY A 390 74.37 55.50 -40.14
N GLN A 391 73.88 56.42 -40.98
CA GLN A 391 72.47 56.79 -41.01
C GLN A 391 71.61 55.65 -41.58
N LYS A 392 70.53 55.29 -40.87
CA LYS A 392 69.47 54.43 -41.40
C LYS A 392 68.61 55.22 -42.38
N VAL A 393 68.36 54.66 -43.54
CA VAL A 393 67.48 55.21 -44.59
C VAL A 393 66.34 54.24 -44.83
N LYS A 394 65.13 54.77 -44.99
CA LYS A 394 63.94 54.02 -45.38
C LYS A 394 63.87 53.91 -46.90
N PHE A 395 62.99 53.03 -47.37
CA PHE A 395 62.62 53.00 -48.79
C PHE A 395 62.18 54.39 -49.23
N ARG A 396 62.71 54.87 -50.36
CA ARG A 396 62.37 56.16 -50.96
C ARG A 396 62.76 57.40 -50.15
N ASP A 397 63.64 57.28 -49.16
CA ASP A 397 64.23 58.45 -48.52
C ASP A 397 65.12 59.22 -49.50
N LYS A 398 65.04 60.55 -49.47
CA LYS A 398 65.87 61.42 -50.31
C LYS A 398 67.30 61.47 -49.76
N ILE A 399 68.24 60.89 -50.50
CA ILE A 399 69.64 60.72 -50.06
C ILE A 399 70.60 61.76 -50.65
N GLY A 400 70.21 62.39 -51.77
CA GLY A 400 71.04 63.39 -52.42
C GLY A 400 70.36 64.03 -53.63
N LEU A 401 71.14 64.81 -54.37
CA LEU A 401 70.73 65.44 -55.63
C LEU A 401 71.65 64.99 -56.76
N LEU A 402 71.08 64.71 -57.93
CA LEU A 402 71.80 64.37 -59.15
C LEU A 402 72.73 65.52 -59.56
N GLY A 403 73.92 65.18 -60.07
CA GLY A 403 74.90 66.17 -60.52
C GLY A 403 75.77 65.66 -61.67
N SER A 404 76.99 66.19 -61.73
CA SER A 404 78.02 65.82 -62.70
C SER A 404 79.41 65.94 -62.06
N THR A 405 79.58 65.44 -60.82
CA THR A 405 80.88 65.49 -60.11
C THR A 405 81.76 64.28 -60.43
N GLY A 406 83.08 64.41 -60.28
CA GLY A 406 84.03 63.33 -60.63
C GLY A 406 84.20 63.18 -62.14
N ARG A 407 84.38 61.94 -62.61
CA ARG A 407 84.56 61.63 -64.04
C ARG A 407 83.19 61.51 -64.72
N SER A 408 82.65 62.63 -65.17
CA SER A 408 81.32 62.73 -65.79
C SER A 408 81.35 63.67 -67.00
N THR A 409 80.60 63.34 -68.06
CA THR A 409 80.47 64.19 -69.28
C THR A 409 79.22 65.09 -69.25
N GLY A 410 78.34 64.95 -68.26
CA GLY A 410 77.11 65.73 -68.13
C GLY A 410 76.24 65.25 -66.97
N ALA A 411 75.12 65.92 -66.72
CA ALA A 411 74.25 65.58 -65.58
C ALA A 411 73.64 64.18 -65.72
N HIS A 412 74.09 63.24 -64.86
CA HIS A 412 73.54 61.89 -64.74
C HIS A 412 73.85 61.29 -63.37
N LEU A 413 73.06 60.29 -62.98
CA LEU A 413 73.31 59.46 -61.80
C LEU A 413 73.93 58.14 -62.26
N HIS A 414 75.14 57.86 -61.78
CA HIS A 414 75.71 56.53 -61.89
C HIS A 414 75.18 55.65 -60.76
N TYR A 415 74.47 54.57 -61.09
CA TYR A 415 73.81 53.69 -60.13
C TYR A 415 74.30 52.25 -60.26
N GLU A 416 74.84 51.69 -59.17
CA GLU A 416 75.26 50.28 -59.11
C GLU A 416 74.43 49.49 -58.08
N ILE A 417 74.23 48.21 -58.36
CA ILE A 417 73.77 47.21 -57.40
C ILE A 417 74.87 46.18 -57.23
N VAL A 418 75.26 45.90 -56.00
CA VAL A 418 76.34 44.97 -55.67
C VAL A 418 75.77 43.87 -54.78
N PHE A 419 75.98 42.61 -55.16
CA PHE A 419 75.61 41.46 -54.35
C PHE A 419 76.85 40.64 -54.03
N ARG A 420 77.17 40.49 -52.73
CA ARG A 420 78.36 39.78 -52.22
C ARG A 420 79.65 40.19 -52.96
N GLY A 421 79.85 41.49 -53.11
CA GLY A 421 81.04 42.08 -53.76
C GLY A 421 81.03 42.09 -55.29
N LYS A 422 80.04 41.46 -55.96
CA LYS A 422 79.94 41.43 -57.42
C LYS A 422 78.86 42.38 -57.92
N ALA A 423 79.20 43.23 -58.90
CA ALA A 423 78.25 44.11 -59.56
C ALA A 423 77.16 43.30 -60.30
N ARG A 424 75.92 43.75 -60.21
CA ARG A 424 74.74 43.15 -60.85
C ARG A 424 74.05 44.19 -61.70
N ASN A 425 73.47 43.75 -62.81
CA ASN A 425 72.80 44.64 -63.75
C ASN A 425 71.57 45.30 -63.09
N PRO A 426 71.59 46.62 -62.80
CA PRO A 426 70.51 47.28 -62.09
C PRO A 426 69.17 47.29 -62.83
N ILE A 427 69.17 47.19 -64.16
CA ILE A 427 67.93 47.18 -64.93
C ILE A 427 67.07 45.95 -64.63
N LYS A 428 67.69 44.82 -64.25
CA LYS A 428 66.97 43.60 -63.89
C LYS A 428 66.14 43.80 -62.63
N PHE A 429 66.69 44.51 -61.64
CA PHE A 429 66.00 44.83 -60.39
C PHE A 429 64.85 45.81 -60.61
N ILE A 430 65.09 46.86 -61.40
CA ILE A 430 64.05 47.85 -61.74
C ILE A 430 62.89 47.20 -62.55
N LYS A 431 63.20 46.25 -63.44
CA LYS A 431 62.17 45.47 -64.17
C LYS A 431 61.41 44.53 -63.23
N ALA A 432 62.11 43.86 -62.33
CA ALA A 432 61.51 42.97 -61.34
C ALA A 432 60.57 43.74 -60.40
N GLY A 433 60.93 44.94 -59.95
CA GLY A 433 60.05 45.78 -59.14
C GLY A 433 58.79 46.21 -59.87
N ARG A 434 58.90 46.59 -61.15
CA ARG A 434 57.72 46.91 -61.96
C ARG A 434 56.72 45.76 -62.04
N TYR A 435 57.18 44.52 -62.08
CA TYR A 435 56.32 43.34 -62.07
C TYR A 435 55.55 43.16 -60.75
N VAL A 436 56.13 43.59 -59.62
CA VAL A 436 55.46 43.54 -58.30
C VAL A 436 54.39 44.63 -58.18
N PHE A 437 54.69 45.84 -58.63
CA PHE A 437 53.81 47.01 -58.48
C PHE A 437 52.79 47.18 -59.63
N GLN A 438 52.65 46.20 -60.52
CA GLN A 438 51.72 46.22 -61.67
C GLN A 438 50.39 45.51 -61.41
N LYS A 439 50.15 44.99 -60.21
CA LYS A 439 48.87 44.39 -59.81
C LYS A 439 47.96 45.40 -59.12
#